data_AF-D3EZ22-F1
#
_entry.id   AF-D3EZ22-F1
#
_cell.length_a   1.000
_cell.length_b   1.000
_cell.length_c   1.000
_cell.angle_alpha   90.00
_cell.angle_beta   90.00
_cell.angle_gamma   90.00
#
_symmetry.space_group_name_H-M   'P 1'
#
loop_
_entity.id
_entity.type
_entity.pdbx_description
1 polymer ?
#
loop_
_entity_poly.entity_id
_entity_poly.type
_entity_poly.pdbx_seq_one_letter_code
_entity_poly.pdbx_strand_id
1 'polypeptide(L)'
;MTWQEAVFAGAGWATVVALCPTIKRRQFPALATSVPGAVIALCVMVALGSLGMWSGVLANGLAALLWGTIVVMTVRSPTPVTATDMPCRCGTVRAPG
;
A
#
# COMPACT_ATOMS: atom_id res chain seq x y z
N MET A 1 18.29 -0.23 -24.40
CA MET A 1 17.90 -1.00 -23.20
C MET A 1 18.11 -0.25 -21.88
N THR A 2 19.02 0.73 -21.78
CA THR A 2 19.32 1.44 -20.51
C THR A 2 18.24 2.42 -20.01
N TRP A 3 17.43 3.01 -20.88
CA TRP A 3 16.43 3.99 -20.44
C TRP A 3 15.24 3.34 -19.70
N GLN A 4 14.79 2.15 -20.15
CA GLN A 4 13.69 1.42 -19.53
C GLN A 4 14.07 0.97 -18.12
N GLU A 5 15.30 0.47 -17.93
CA GLU A 5 15.90 0.19 -16.61
C GLU A 5 15.75 1.38 -15.67
N ALA A 6 16.18 2.56 -16.10
CA ALA A 6 16.17 3.76 -15.27
C ALA A 6 14.75 4.16 -14.85
N VAL A 7 13.77 4.05 -15.75
CA VAL A 7 12.37 4.43 -15.46
C VAL A 7 11.69 3.41 -14.55
N PHE A 8 11.84 2.11 -14.81
CA PHE A 8 11.26 1.07 -13.95
C PHE A 8 11.93 1.03 -12.57
N ALA A 9 13.26 1.17 -12.50
CA ALA A 9 13.97 1.29 -11.24
C ALA A 9 13.56 2.56 -10.48
N GLY A 10 13.48 3.70 -11.17
CA GLY A 10 13.07 4.98 -10.57
C GLY A 10 11.66 4.91 -9.96
N ALA A 11 10.70 4.35 -10.69
CA ALA A 11 9.34 4.14 -10.19
C ALA A 11 9.29 3.18 -9.00
N GLY A 12 10.05 2.08 -9.05
CA GLY A 12 10.15 1.11 -7.95
C GLY A 12 10.70 1.75 -6.67
N TRP A 13 11.81 2.48 -6.78
CA TRP A 13 12.42 3.17 -5.64
C TRP A 13 11.56 4.32 -5.11
N ALA A 14 10.90 5.08 -5.99
CA ALA A 14 9.94 6.11 -5.57
C ALA A 14 8.80 5.51 -4.74
N THR A 15 8.32 4.33 -5.13
CA THR A 15 7.28 3.60 -4.40
C THR A 15 7.77 3.14 -3.03
N VAL A 16 9.00 2.61 -2.94
CA VAL A 16 9.64 2.23 -1.66
C VAL A 16 9.77 3.44 -0.72
N VAL A 17 10.27 4.57 -1.23
CA VAL A 17 10.43 5.80 -0.44
C VAL A 17 9.08 6.35 0.03
N ALA A 18 8.06 6.29 -0.82
CA ALA A 18 6.70 6.71 -0.48
C ALA A 18 6.05 5.81 0.59
N LEU A 19 6.41 4.52 0.66
CA LEU A 19 5.87 3.58 1.66
C LEU A 19 6.56 3.66 3.03
N CYS A 20 7.83 4.10 3.09
CA CYS A 20 8.57 4.29 4.34
C CYS A 20 7.82 5.12 5.41
N PRO A 21 7.26 6.32 5.12
CA PRO A 21 6.55 7.11 6.13
C PRO A 21 5.29 6.41 6.66
N THR A 22 4.63 5.60 5.85
CA THR A 22 3.42 4.84 6.19
C THR A 22 3.69 3.84 7.32
N ILE A 23 4.84 3.17 7.27
CA ILE A 23 5.28 2.23 8.32
C ILE A 23 5.70 3.00 9.58
N LYS A 24 6.43 4.12 9.42
CA LYS A 24 6.94 4.90 10.55
C LYS A 24 5.83 5.58 11.37
N ARG A 25 4.77 6.05 10.72
CA ARG A 25 3.67 6.80 11.37
C ARG A 25 2.51 5.94 11.85
N ARG A 26 2.56 4.61 11.67
CA ARG A 26 1.45 3.67 11.97
C ARG A 26 0.09 4.10 11.39
N GLN A 27 0.10 4.88 10.32
CA GLN A 27 -1.10 5.18 9.54
C GLN A 27 -1.24 4.09 8.51
N PHE A 28 -1.90 3.00 8.90
CA PHE A 28 -2.04 1.83 8.05
C PHE A 28 -3.10 2.10 6.98
N PRO A 29 -2.76 2.01 5.69
CA PRO A 29 -3.75 2.04 4.63
C PRO A 29 -4.69 0.83 4.77
N ALA A 30 -5.92 0.95 4.27
CA ALA A 30 -6.92 -0.11 4.34
C ALA A 30 -6.35 -1.44 3.80
N LEU A 31 -6.74 -2.57 4.40
CA LEU A 31 -6.36 -3.89 3.90
C LEU A 31 -6.71 -4.09 2.41
N ALA A 32 -7.79 -3.44 1.97
CA ALA A 32 -8.26 -3.43 0.59
C ALA A 32 -7.26 -2.83 -0.41
N THR A 33 -6.37 -1.92 0.01
CA THR A 33 -5.31 -1.37 -0.85
C THR A 33 -3.96 -2.06 -0.62
N SER A 34 -3.73 -2.54 0.60
CA SER A 34 -2.45 -3.15 0.99
C SER A 34 -2.20 -4.53 0.38
N VAL A 35 -3.23 -5.38 0.32
CA VAL A 35 -3.11 -6.74 -0.24
C VAL A 35 -2.92 -6.69 -1.77
N PRO A 36 -3.73 -5.95 -2.55
CA PRO A 36 -3.49 -5.81 -3.99
C PRO A 36 -2.14 -5.15 -4.29
N GLY A 37 -1.71 -4.18 -3.49
CA GLY A 37 -0.40 -3.53 -3.63
C GLY A 37 0.76 -4.53 -3.52
N ALA A 38 0.70 -5.44 -2.54
CA ALA A 38 1.69 -6.51 -2.39
C ALA A 38 1.71 -7.46 -3.61
N VAL A 39 0.53 -7.88 -4.07
CA VAL A 39 0.39 -8.80 -5.22
C VAL A 39 0.92 -8.16 -6.51
N ILE A 40 0.57 -6.90 -6.77
CA ILE A 40 1.04 -6.17 -7.96
C ILE A 40 2.55 -6.03 -7.93
N ALA A 41 3.14 -5.62 -6.80
CA ALA A 41 4.58 -5.50 -6.66
C ALA A 41 5.30 -6.84 -6.90
N LEU A 42 4.73 -7.96 -6.43
CA LEU A 42 5.25 -9.30 -6.66
C LEU A 42 5.18 -9.69 -8.15
N CYS A 43 4.05 -9.44 -8.82
CA CYS A 43 3.89 -9.70 -10.25
C CYS A 43 4.87 -8.88 -11.09
N VAL A 44 5.05 -7.59 -10.76
CA VAL A 44 6.00 -6.70 -11.45
C VAL A 44 7.44 -7.15 -11.20
N MET A 45 7.78 -7.60 -9.99
CA MET A 45 9.09 -8.19 -9.69
C MET A 45 9.38 -9.40 -10.60
N VAL A 46 8.43 -10.34 -10.74
CA VAL A 46 8.60 -11.53 -11.59
C VAL A 46 8.71 -11.16 -13.07
N ALA A 47 7.90 -10.21 -13.53
CA ALA A 47 7.96 -9.71 -14.90
C ALA A 47 9.31 -9.07 -15.23
N LEU A 48 9.81 -8.20 -14.35
CA LEU A 48 11.12 -7.55 -14.51
C LEU A 48 12.27 -8.56 -14.40
N GLY A 49 12.14 -9.60 -13.57
CA GLY A 49 13.12 -10.68 -13.48
C GLY A 49 13.23 -11.47 -14.78
N SER A 50 12.10 -11.73 -15.43
CA SER A 50 12.06 -12.40 -16.74
C SER A 50 12.70 -11.56 -17.85
N LEU A 51 12.73 -10.24 -17.69
CA LEU A 51 13.37 -9.29 -18.61
C LEU A 51 14.85 -9.04 -18.29
N GLY A 52 15.41 -9.67 -17.25
CA GLY A 52 16.80 -9.47 -16.81
C GLY A 52 17.04 -8.15 -16.06
N MET A 53 15.97 -7.48 -15.63
CA MET A 53 16.00 -6.13 -15.07
C MET A 53 16.18 -6.10 -13.55
N TRP A 54 17.36 -6.49 -13.08
CA TRP A 54 17.64 -6.75 -11.66
C TRP A 54 17.42 -5.55 -10.73
N SER A 55 17.66 -4.33 -11.20
CA SER A 55 17.45 -3.11 -10.42
C SER A 55 15.96 -2.92 -10.05
N GLY A 56 15.08 -3.15 -11.02
CA GLY A 56 13.63 -3.11 -10.85
C GLY A 56 13.09 -4.30 -10.06
N VAL A 57 13.70 -5.49 -10.20
CA VAL A 57 13.39 -6.68 -9.37
C VAL A 57 13.61 -6.36 -7.89
N LEU A 58 14.76 -5.79 -7.53
CA LEU A 58 15.09 -5.46 -6.14
C LEU A 58 14.14 -4.41 -5.56
N ALA A 59 13.85 -3.35 -6.32
CA ALA A 59 12.95 -2.28 -5.87
C ALA A 59 11.52 -2.79 -5.64
N ASN A 60 10.98 -3.60 -6.56
CA ASN A 60 9.63 -4.16 -6.43
C ASN A 60 9.55 -5.28 -5.38
N GLY A 61 10.63 -6.06 -5.19
CA GLY A 61 10.72 -7.02 -4.09
C GLY A 61 10.68 -6.34 -2.72
N LEU A 62 11.42 -5.24 -2.55
CA LEU A 62 11.35 -4.42 -1.35
C LEU A 62 9.94 -3.81 -1.16
N ALA A 63 9.32 -3.32 -2.22
CA ALA A 63 7.95 -2.81 -2.17
C ALA A 63 6.94 -3.90 -1.75
N ALA A 64 7.07 -5.12 -2.26
CA ALA A 64 6.23 -6.26 -1.86
C ALA A 64 6.41 -6.61 -0.38
N LEU A 65 7.64 -6.57 0.13
CA LEU A 65 7.92 -6.77 1.56
C LEU A 65 7.34 -5.64 2.43
N LEU A 66 7.44 -4.39 2.00
CA LEU A 66 6.87 -3.24 2.70
C LEU A 66 5.33 -3.33 2.75
N TRP A 67 4.69 -3.68 1.64
CA TRP A 67 3.24 -3.93 1.64
C TRP A 67 2.86 -5.14 2.48
N GLY A 68 3.64 -6.23 2.42
CA GLY A 68 3.41 -7.42 3.26
C GLY A 68 3.52 -7.11 4.76
N THR A 69 4.50 -6.31 5.17
CA THR A 69 4.63 -5.86 6.57
C THR A 69 3.46 -4.97 6.98
N ILE A 70 3.00 -4.07 6.11
CA ILE A 70 1.77 -3.28 6.35
C ILE A 70 0.57 -4.20 6.53
N VAL A 71 0.32 -5.16 5.63
CA VAL A 71 -0.79 -6.13 5.74
C VAL A 71 -0.73 -6.86 7.08
N VAL A 72 0.42 -7.39 7.47
CA VAL A 72 0.59 -8.09 8.76
C VAL A 72 0.30 -7.15 9.94
N MET A 73 0.77 -5.91 9.89
CA MET A 73 0.50 -4.91 10.93
C MET A 73 -0.98 -4.54 11.01
N THR A 74 -1.68 -4.39 9.88
CA THR A 74 -3.12 -4.08 9.83
C THR A 74 -3.99 -5.26 10.25
N VAL A 75 -3.59 -6.51 9.98
CA VAL A 75 -4.32 -7.70 10.47
C VAL A 75 -4.13 -7.86 11.99
N ARG A 76 -2.91 -7.66 12.50
CA ARG A 76 -2.59 -7.80 13.94
C ARG A 76 -3.09 -6.63 14.78
N SER A 77 -3.18 -5.45 14.19
CA SER A 77 -3.76 -4.26 14.78
C SER A 77 -5.03 -3.98 13.99
N PRO A 78 -6.16 -4.64 14.30
CA PRO A 78 -7.44 -4.20 13.77
C PRO A 78 -7.65 -2.79 14.32
N THR A 79 -7.19 -1.80 13.58
CA THR A 79 -7.66 -0.43 13.73
C THR A 79 -9.16 -0.56 13.65
N PRO A 80 -9.91 -0.21 14.70
CA PRO A 80 -11.35 -0.18 14.61
C PRO A 80 -11.64 0.64 13.36
N VAL A 81 -12.36 0.04 12.40
CA VAL A 81 -12.90 0.74 11.26
C VAL A 81 -13.55 1.97 11.86
N THR A 82 -12.91 3.12 11.68
CA THR A 82 -13.38 4.36 12.26
C THR A 82 -14.74 4.57 11.61
N ALA A 83 -15.78 4.28 12.38
CA ALA A 83 -17.17 4.54 12.06
C ALA A 83 -17.41 6.06 12.08
N THR A 84 -16.58 6.80 11.35
CA THR A 84 -16.61 8.26 11.25
C THR A 84 -17.06 8.75 9.88
N ASP A 85 -17.40 7.85 8.95
CA ASP A 85 -18.04 8.21 7.67
C ASP A 85 -19.55 7.90 7.60
N MET A 86 -20.23 7.90 8.75
CA MET A 86 -21.66 8.22 8.80
C MET A 86 -21.95 9.05 10.05
N PRO A 87 -22.09 10.37 9.90
CA PRO A 87 -23.39 10.93 10.19
C PRO A 87 -23.71 12.06 9.21
N CYS A 88 -24.45 11.75 8.15
CA CYS A 88 -25.19 12.78 7.43
C CYS A 88 -26.54 12.22 6.97
N ARG A 89 -27.61 12.90 7.40
CA ARG A 89 -29.06 12.71 7.18
C ARG A 89 -29.77 11.87 8.25
N CYS A 90 -30.85 12.30 8.88
CA CYS A 90 -31.73 13.47 8.80
C CYS A 90 -32.35 13.61 10.20
N GLY A 91 -32.48 14.81 10.78
CA GLY A 91 -33.76 15.51 10.70
C GLY A 91 -34.72 15.12 11.84
N THR A 92 -34.88 16.03 12.80
CA THR A 92 -36.10 16.25 13.61
C THR A 92 -36.75 15.05 14.31
N VAL A 93 -36.54 14.89 15.63
CA VAL A 93 -37.66 14.56 16.53
C VAL A 93 -37.55 15.37 17.82
N ARG A 94 -38.54 16.25 17.96
CA ARG A 94 -38.89 17.12 19.08
C ARG A 94 -39.10 16.30 20.36
N ALA A 95 -38.66 16.82 21.50
CA ALA A 95 -39.07 16.34 22.82
C ALA A 95 -40.60 16.28 22.95
N PRO A 96 -41.13 15.33 23.75
CA PRO A 96 -42.19 15.72 24.68
C PRO A 96 -42.03 15.07 26.06
N GLY A 97 -42.34 15.85 27.10
CA GLY A 97 -42.66 15.38 28.46
C GLY A 97 -41.69 15.84 29.52
#